data_AF-A0A1V0BH60-F1
#
_entry.id   AF-A0A1V0BH60-F1
#
_cell.length_a   1.000
_cell.length_b   1.000
_cell.length_c   1.000
_cell.angle_alpha   90.00
_cell.angle_beta   90.00
_cell.angle_gamma   90.00
#
_symmetry.space_group_name_H-M   'P 1'
#
loop_
_entity.id
_entity.type
_entity.pdbx_description
1 polymer ?
#
loop_
_entity_poly.entity_id
_entity_poly.type
_entity_poly.pdbx_seq_one_letter_code
_entity_poly.pdbx_strand_id
1 'polypeptide(L)'
;MSGENKYSNRWRAWRWIVYLLIGLSIASGYVFWEFQRIKNRLFGFQPPEMALAQYTPKDVVGDLGGMKVRIPRHCVEYVEYDDDPGFGEKRKGTAPERTFESKLRSFGIDIRMTDMRCQESSELRENRRQQFLKQESPWISIGVNAGSIYPKLGAMAVDRQARIVIDSIAKPTEFWFSNYERLPSKVYGLDAYVVAGLDPHTGKPAKDSDKVDDKYFHFAPSGLADTYISCGRTYVPGGVASCSMDFSLEPKARVYVDVRFNRARLSEWQEIRKKTIDLLTGFEVREESASHSPPKNSPNK
;
A
#
# COMPACT_ATOMS: atom_id res chain seq x y z
N MET A 1 77.51 -25.80 -18.51
CA MET A 1 77.03 -24.42 -18.27
C MET A 1 75.51 -24.44 -18.21
N SER A 2 74.98 -23.81 -17.16
CA SER A 2 73.61 -23.89 -16.63
C SER A 2 72.55 -23.33 -17.59
N GLY A 3 71.60 -24.17 -18.00
CA GLY A 3 70.50 -23.82 -18.92
C GLY A 3 69.10 -24.21 -18.46
N GLU A 4 68.94 -24.71 -17.23
CA GLU A 4 67.65 -25.22 -16.74
C GLU A 4 67.28 -24.63 -15.38
N ASN A 5 66.87 -23.36 -15.35
CA ASN A 5 66.15 -22.83 -14.16
C ASN A 5 65.28 -21.59 -14.41
N LYS A 6 64.94 -21.25 -15.66
CA LYS A 6 64.07 -20.10 -15.97
C LYS A 6 62.58 -20.44 -16.15
N TYR A 7 62.23 -21.71 -16.39
CA TYR A 7 60.84 -22.10 -16.68
C TYR A 7 59.99 -22.38 -15.43
N SER A 8 60.57 -22.89 -14.34
CA SER A 8 59.80 -23.24 -13.12
C SER A 8 59.31 -22.02 -12.33
N ASN A 9 60.06 -20.92 -12.36
CA ASN A 9 59.72 -19.70 -11.63
C ASN A 9 58.57 -18.90 -12.28
N ARG A 10 58.46 -18.93 -13.62
CA ARG A 10 57.35 -18.28 -14.34
C ARG A 10 56.01 -18.95 -14.05
N TRP A 11 55.97 -20.27 -13.92
CA TRP A 11 54.74 -21.01 -13.66
C TRP A 11 54.22 -20.84 -12.22
N ARG A 12 55.13 -20.76 -11.24
CA ARG A 12 54.79 -20.40 -9.85
C ARG A 12 54.28 -18.96 -9.75
N ALA A 13 54.93 -18.01 -10.42
CA ALA A 13 54.48 -16.62 -10.46
C ALA A 13 53.09 -16.48 -11.11
N TRP A 14 52.81 -17.24 -12.18
CA TRP A 14 51.50 -17.23 -12.85
C TRP A 14 50.38 -17.78 -11.96
N ARG A 15 50.66 -18.84 -11.18
CA ARG A 15 49.71 -19.36 -10.20
C ARG A 15 49.37 -18.34 -9.12
N TRP A 16 50.36 -17.61 -8.61
CA TRP A 16 50.13 -16.53 -7.63
C TRP A 16 49.31 -15.38 -8.21
N ILE A 17 49.55 -14.99 -9.47
CA ILE A 17 48.76 -13.97 -10.16
C ILE A 17 47.30 -14.42 -10.32
N VAL A 18 47.07 -15.68 -10.72
CA VAL A 18 45.71 -16.24 -10.87
C VAL A 18 44.99 -16.28 -9.52
N TYR A 19 45.64 -16.70 -8.44
CA TYR A 19 45.03 -16.68 -7.11
C TYR A 19 44.68 -15.27 -6.64
N LEU A 20 45.54 -14.28 -6.94
CA LEU A 20 45.27 -12.88 -6.63
C LEU A 20 44.05 -12.34 -7.40
N LEU A 21 43.92 -12.67 -8.69
CA LEU A 21 42.79 -12.25 -9.52
C LEU A 21 41.47 -12.89 -9.06
N ILE A 22 41.49 -14.17 -8.66
CA ILE A 22 40.32 -14.85 -8.09
C ILE A 22 39.94 -14.22 -6.75
N GLY A 23 40.90 -13.97 -5.86
CA GLY A 23 40.66 -13.32 -4.58
C GLY A 23 40.06 -11.92 -4.73
N LEU A 24 40.56 -11.12 -5.67
CA LEU A 24 40.03 -9.79 -5.98
C LEU A 24 38.60 -9.85 -6.55
N SER A 25 38.29 -10.86 -7.36
CA SER A 25 36.96 -11.06 -7.95
C SER A 25 35.92 -11.47 -6.90
N ILE A 26 36.31 -12.32 -5.93
CA ILE A 26 35.44 -12.69 -4.81
C ILE A 26 35.20 -11.47 -3.90
N ALA A 27 36.26 -10.72 -3.59
CA ALA A 27 36.15 -9.51 -2.78
C ALA A 27 35.26 -8.45 -3.45
N SER A 28 35.40 -8.21 -4.76
CA SER A 28 34.57 -7.26 -5.50
C SER A 28 33.12 -7.72 -5.60
N GLY A 29 32.88 -9.02 -5.81
CA GLY A 29 31.54 -9.62 -5.76
C GLY A 29 30.88 -9.46 -4.39
N TYR A 30 31.62 -9.66 -3.30
CA TYR A 30 31.13 -9.46 -1.94
C TYR A 30 30.82 -7.98 -1.65
N VAL A 31 31.71 -7.05 -2.03
CA VAL A 31 31.46 -5.61 -1.87
C VAL A 31 30.26 -5.16 -2.71
N PHE A 32 30.12 -5.66 -3.94
CA PHE A 32 28.97 -5.36 -4.79
C PHE A 32 27.67 -5.92 -4.21
N TRP A 33 27.66 -7.18 -3.75
CA TRP A 33 26.52 -7.78 -3.08
C TRP A 33 26.12 -7.02 -1.83
N GLU A 34 27.09 -6.61 -1.01
CA GLU A 34 26.83 -5.88 0.23
C GLU A 34 26.36 -4.44 -0.05
N PHE A 35 26.90 -3.80 -1.08
CA PHE A 35 26.42 -2.51 -1.56
C PHE A 35 24.98 -2.60 -2.09
N GLN A 36 24.64 -3.64 -2.87
CA GLN A 36 23.27 -3.88 -3.32
C GLN A 36 22.34 -4.18 -2.14
N ARG A 37 22.80 -4.95 -1.15
CA ARG A 37 22.06 -5.25 0.08
C ARG A 37 21.75 -3.99 0.88
N ILE A 38 22.75 -3.11 1.06
CA ILE A 38 22.63 -1.82 1.72
C ILE A 38 21.70 -0.88 0.95
N LYS A 39 21.86 -0.80 -0.39
CA LYS A 39 21.01 0.00 -1.25
C LYS A 39 19.55 -0.44 -1.20
N ASN A 40 19.29 -1.75 -1.26
CA ASN A 40 17.94 -2.31 -1.15
C ASN A 40 17.32 -2.05 0.23
N ARG A 41 18.12 -2.04 1.31
CA ARG A 41 17.66 -1.66 2.65
C ARG A 41 17.35 -0.16 2.79
N LEU A 42 18.12 0.71 2.13
CA LEU A 42 17.99 2.16 2.28
C LEU A 42 16.97 2.80 1.35
N PHE A 43 16.81 2.29 0.12
CA PHE A 43 16.08 2.99 -0.95
C PHE A 43 14.90 2.20 -1.56
N GLY A 44 14.74 0.90 -1.26
CA GLY A 44 13.71 0.08 -1.91
C GLY A 44 13.76 0.16 -3.44
N PHE A 45 12.64 -0.11 -4.12
CA PHE A 45 12.50 0.08 -5.59
C PHE A 45 12.23 1.54 -6.00
N GLN A 46 12.36 2.49 -5.07
CA GLN A 46 11.96 3.88 -5.32
C GLN A 46 13.11 4.72 -5.91
N PRO A 47 12.80 5.71 -6.78
CA PRO A 47 13.78 6.73 -7.15
C PRO A 47 14.35 7.42 -5.91
N PRO A 48 15.66 7.77 -5.87
CA PRO A 48 16.28 8.42 -4.73
C PRO A 48 15.56 9.70 -4.28
N GLU A 49 14.95 10.43 -5.20
CA GLU A 49 14.14 11.62 -4.91
C GLU A 49 12.87 11.29 -4.12
N MET A 50 12.20 10.17 -4.44
CA MET A 50 11.03 9.70 -3.69
C MET A 50 11.43 9.20 -2.31
N ALA A 51 12.54 8.46 -2.22
CA ALA A 51 13.11 8.05 -0.95
C ALA A 51 13.55 9.26 -0.11
N LEU A 52 14.13 10.31 -0.68
CA LEU A 52 14.49 11.54 0.04
C LEU A 52 13.25 12.31 0.51
N ALA A 53 12.19 12.39 -0.30
CA ALA A 53 10.91 12.91 0.14
C ALA A 53 10.33 12.08 1.29
N GLN A 54 10.50 10.75 1.26
CA GLN A 54 10.52 9.81 2.41
C GLN A 54 10.86 10.42 3.76
N TYR A 55 12.06 11.01 3.80
CA TYR A 55 12.81 11.33 5.00
C TYR A 55 12.86 12.83 5.32
N THR A 56 12.13 13.69 4.60
CA THR A 56 11.97 15.09 5.03
C THR A 56 11.09 15.13 6.30
N PRO A 57 11.57 15.69 7.42
CA PRO A 57 10.87 15.64 8.71
C PRO A 57 9.62 16.53 8.79
N LYS A 58 9.19 17.12 7.67
CA LYS A 58 8.01 17.98 7.61
C LYS A 58 6.77 17.11 7.38
N ASP A 59 5.71 17.42 8.12
CA ASP A 59 4.39 16.85 7.87
C ASP A 59 3.96 17.05 6.43
N VAL A 60 3.14 16.12 5.96
CA VAL A 60 2.52 16.18 4.64
C VAL A 60 1.33 17.12 4.73
N VAL A 61 1.25 18.10 3.83
CA VAL A 61 0.18 19.09 3.78
C VAL A 61 -0.42 19.14 2.39
N GLY A 62 -1.74 19.30 2.29
CA GLY A 62 -2.41 19.35 1.00
C GLY A 62 -3.92 19.42 1.06
N ASP A 63 -4.52 19.50 -0.12
CA ASP A 63 -5.94 19.28 -0.36
C ASP A 63 -6.16 17.78 -0.60
N LEU A 64 -6.89 17.15 0.30
CA LEU A 64 -7.33 15.75 0.21
C LEU A 64 -8.79 15.71 -0.24
N GLY A 65 -9.03 15.89 -1.54
CA GLY A 65 -10.37 15.78 -2.12
C GLY A 65 -11.34 16.84 -1.61
N GLY A 66 -10.85 18.07 -1.38
CA GLY A 66 -11.58 19.20 -0.80
C GLY A 66 -11.35 19.40 0.71
N MET A 67 -10.61 18.51 1.37
CA MET A 67 -10.28 18.61 2.79
C MET A 67 -8.84 19.07 2.98
N LYS A 68 -8.62 20.24 3.60
CA LYS A 68 -7.26 20.71 3.94
C LYS A 68 -6.69 19.84 5.06
N VAL A 69 -5.58 19.15 4.82
CA VAL A 69 -5.01 18.19 5.78
C VAL A 69 -3.57 18.50 6.15
N ARG A 70 -3.21 18.13 7.39
CA ARG A 70 -1.83 17.98 7.85
C ARG A 70 -1.65 16.57 8.41
N ILE A 71 -0.79 15.79 7.78
CA ILE A 71 -0.57 14.37 8.11
C ILE A 71 0.85 14.19 8.66
N PRO A 72 1.01 13.59 9.84
CA PRO A 72 2.33 13.32 10.39
C PRO A 72 3.18 12.49 9.42
N ARG A 73 4.40 12.93 9.11
CA ARG A 73 5.23 12.28 8.08
C ARG A 73 5.45 10.78 8.35
N HIS A 74 5.62 10.42 9.62
CA HIS A 74 5.87 9.06 10.06
C HIS A 74 4.67 8.11 9.89
N CYS A 75 3.49 8.64 9.57
CA CYS A 75 2.29 7.85 9.31
C CYS A 75 2.10 7.49 7.84
N VAL A 76 2.74 8.20 6.91
CA VAL A 76 2.43 8.09 5.49
C VAL A 76 3.62 7.67 4.65
N GLU A 77 3.38 6.73 3.75
CA GLU A 77 4.31 6.26 2.73
C GLU A 77 3.74 6.55 1.34
N TYR A 78 4.60 6.50 0.31
CA TYR A 78 4.20 6.63 -1.12
C TYR A 78 3.32 7.85 -1.42
N VAL A 79 3.65 9.01 -0.82
CA VAL A 79 2.86 10.24 -0.98
C VAL A 79 3.09 10.83 -2.37
N GLU A 80 2.01 11.08 -3.08
CA GLU A 80 2.01 11.70 -4.40
C GLU A 80 1.00 12.85 -4.48
N TYR A 81 1.35 13.88 -5.24
CA TYR A 81 0.49 15.00 -5.59
C TYR A 81 0.15 14.97 -7.09
N ASP A 82 -0.89 15.70 -7.51
CA ASP A 82 -1.32 15.72 -8.91
C ASP A 82 -0.26 16.25 -9.88
N ASP A 83 0.62 17.13 -9.40
CA ASP A 83 1.73 17.71 -10.16
C ASP A 83 3.04 16.92 -10.04
N ASP A 84 3.02 15.76 -9.37
CA ASP A 84 4.15 14.84 -9.33
C ASP A 84 4.29 14.06 -10.65
N PRO A 85 5.53 13.79 -11.09
CA PRO A 85 5.77 12.98 -12.28
C PRO A 85 5.08 11.61 -12.16
N GLY A 86 4.55 11.12 -13.28
CA GLY A 86 3.99 9.79 -13.37
C GLY A 86 5.05 8.69 -13.22
N PHE A 87 4.59 7.44 -13.15
CA PHE A 87 5.48 6.29 -13.12
C PHE A 87 6.40 6.27 -14.37
N GLY A 88 7.71 6.28 -14.14
CA GLY A 88 8.72 6.30 -15.20
C GLY A 88 8.99 7.68 -15.81
N GLU A 89 8.26 8.72 -15.40
CA GLU A 89 8.51 10.09 -15.85
C GLU A 89 9.56 10.78 -14.98
N LYS A 90 10.38 11.62 -15.59
CA LYS A 90 11.29 12.51 -14.87
C LYS A 90 10.57 13.80 -14.51
N ARG A 91 10.79 14.30 -13.30
CA ARG A 91 10.30 15.63 -12.91
C ARG A 91 10.88 16.70 -13.83
N LYS A 92 10.02 17.55 -14.35
CA LYS A 92 10.43 18.76 -15.06
C LYS A 92 10.49 19.90 -14.05
N GLY A 93 11.69 20.44 -13.81
CA GLY A 93 11.90 21.52 -12.83
C GLY A 93 12.06 21.04 -11.39
N THR A 94 12.12 21.98 -10.46
CA THR A 94 12.27 21.69 -9.02
C THR A 94 10.94 21.24 -8.43
N ALA A 95 11.00 20.39 -7.38
CA ALA A 95 9.81 20.06 -6.62
C ALA A 95 9.23 21.34 -5.99
N PRO A 96 7.93 21.64 -6.19
CA PRO A 96 7.32 22.81 -5.60
C PRO A 96 7.16 22.65 -4.09
N GLU A 97 7.11 23.76 -3.37
CA GLU A 97 6.78 23.76 -1.96
C GLU A 97 5.31 23.34 -1.78
N ARG A 98 5.07 22.42 -0.83
CA ARG A 98 3.72 21.89 -0.57
C ARG A 98 2.96 22.83 0.35
N THR A 99 1.71 23.09 -0.02
CA THR A 99 0.77 23.95 0.71
C THR A 99 -0.57 23.24 0.84
N PHE A 100 -1.52 23.82 1.58
CA PHE A 100 -2.88 23.29 1.66
C PHE A 100 -3.65 23.31 0.32
N GLU A 101 -3.15 24.03 -0.68
CA GLU A 101 -3.71 24.03 -2.04
C GLU A 101 -3.08 22.95 -2.94
N SER A 102 -2.02 22.28 -2.48
CA SER A 102 -1.38 21.18 -3.21
C SER A 102 -2.29 19.95 -3.17
N LYS A 103 -2.81 19.55 -4.34
CA LYS A 103 -3.73 18.40 -4.45
C LYS A 103 -3.02 17.09 -4.20
N LEU A 104 -3.36 16.43 -3.10
CA LEU A 104 -2.92 15.07 -2.81
C LEU A 104 -3.60 14.12 -3.78
N ARG A 105 -2.78 13.29 -4.42
CA ARG A 105 -3.20 12.27 -5.39
C ARG A 105 -3.30 10.91 -4.72
N SER A 106 -2.27 10.50 -4.00
CA SER A 106 -2.23 9.19 -3.35
C SER A 106 -1.33 9.18 -2.11
N PHE A 107 -1.60 8.27 -1.18
CA PHE A 107 -0.66 7.86 -0.14
C PHE A 107 -1.09 6.53 0.50
N GLY A 108 -0.13 5.86 1.15
CA GLY A 108 -0.37 4.68 1.98
C GLY A 108 -0.17 4.97 3.46
N ILE A 109 -0.92 4.29 4.33
CA ILE A 109 -0.75 4.30 5.78
C ILE A 109 -0.78 2.86 6.28
N ASP A 110 0.18 2.48 7.13
CA ASP A 110 0.07 1.26 7.91
C ASP A 110 -0.17 1.61 9.38
N ILE A 111 -1.28 1.13 9.94
CA ILE A 111 -1.66 1.37 11.32
C ILE A 111 -1.91 0.08 12.08
N ARG A 112 -1.66 0.13 13.39
CA ARG A 112 -2.03 -0.93 14.31
C ARG A 112 -3.40 -0.65 14.94
N MET A 113 -4.38 -1.50 14.70
CA MET A 113 -5.78 -1.31 15.08
C MET A 113 -6.06 -1.26 16.59
N THR A 114 -5.15 -1.78 17.41
CA THR A 114 -5.30 -1.81 18.88
C THR A 114 -5.17 -0.42 19.50
N ASP A 115 -4.32 0.44 18.94
CA ASP A 115 -3.98 1.74 19.51
C ASP A 115 -3.86 2.85 18.44
N MET A 116 -4.18 2.54 17.19
CA MET A 116 -4.16 3.45 16.03
C MET A 116 -2.78 4.09 15.78
N ARG A 117 -1.71 3.44 16.25
CA ARG A 117 -0.34 3.93 16.06
C ARG A 117 0.22 3.55 14.70
N CYS A 118 0.93 4.49 14.11
CA CYS A 118 1.68 4.32 12.87
C CYS A 118 3.07 3.71 13.14
N GLN A 119 3.93 3.72 12.12
CA GLN A 119 5.29 3.21 12.16
C GLN A 119 6.32 4.22 12.74
N GLU A 120 5.96 4.94 13.81
CA GLU A 120 6.72 6.09 14.33
C GLU A 120 8.05 5.74 15.04
N SER A 121 8.24 4.49 15.47
CA SER A 121 9.46 4.01 16.12
C SER A 121 10.08 2.83 15.38
N SER A 122 11.37 2.56 15.62
CA SER A 122 12.03 1.34 15.12
C SER A 122 11.36 0.08 15.66
N GLU A 123 10.90 0.11 16.91
CA GLU A 123 10.16 -0.98 17.56
C GLU A 123 8.83 -1.26 16.84
N LEU A 124 8.04 -0.23 16.53
CA LEU A 124 6.77 -0.40 15.82
C LEU A 124 6.97 -0.90 14.39
N ARG A 125 8.02 -0.44 13.70
CA ARG A 125 8.40 -0.95 12.38
C ARG A 125 8.81 -2.42 12.41
N GLU A 126 9.57 -2.83 13.43
CA GLU A 126 9.93 -4.23 13.65
C GLU A 126 8.69 -5.06 13.98
N ASN A 127 7.84 -4.58 14.89
CA ASN A 127 6.60 -5.24 15.27
C ASN A 127 5.71 -5.46 14.05
N ARG A 128 5.53 -4.43 13.21
CA ARG A 128 4.80 -4.58 11.95
C ARG A 128 5.42 -5.67 11.11
N ARG A 129 6.73 -5.63 10.84
CA ARG A 129 7.39 -6.64 9.98
C ARG A 129 7.19 -8.07 10.50
N GLN A 130 7.23 -8.27 11.81
CA GLN A 130 7.07 -9.58 12.44
C GLN A 130 5.61 -10.05 12.49
N GLN A 131 4.66 -9.13 12.64
CA GLN A 131 3.25 -9.47 12.88
C GLN A 131 2.40 -9.38 11.60
N PHE A 132 2.79 -8.63 10.58
CA PHE A 132 1.95 -8.33 9.41
C PHE A 132 1.47 -9.59 8.68
N LEU A 133 2.31 -10.63 8.63
CA LEU A 133 2.00 -11.92 8.00
C LEU A 133 1.49 -12.98 8.99
N LYS A 134 0.92 -12.58 10.14
CA LYS A 134 0.24 -13.49 11.07
C LYS A 134 -1.27 -13.34 10.94
N GLN A 135 -2.03 -14.41 11.09
CA GLN A 135 -3.49 -14.41 10.91
C GLN A 135 -4.20 -13.39 11.81
N GLU A 136 -3.73 -13.24 13.05
CA GLU A 136 -4.30 -12.33 14.06
C GLU A 136 -3.61 -10.95 14.06
N SER A 137 -2.90 -10.60 12.98
CA SER A 137 -2.21 -9.31 12.92
C SER A 137 -3.17 -8.15 13.22
N PRO A 138 -2.83 -7.26 14.16
CA PRO A 138 -3.60 -6.04 14.38
C PRO A 138 -3.29 -4.98 13.32
N TRP A 139 -2.32 -5.21 12.43
CA TRP A 139 -1.91 -4.24 11.43
C TRP A 139 -2.85 -4.28 10.23
N ILE A 140 -3.24 -3.09 9.76
CA ILE A 140 -3.95 -2.90 8.50
C ILE A 140 -3.20 -1.90 7.64
N SER A 141 -3.38 -2.01 6.32
CA SER A 141 -2.80 -1.11 5.34
C SER A 141 -3.90 -0.34 4.64
N ILE A 142 -3.81 0.98 4.61
CA ILE A 142 -4.81 1.89 4.05
C ILE A 142 -4.18 2.57 2.84
N GLY A 143 -4.73 2.32 1.66
CA GLY A 143 -4.46 3.10 0.45
C GLY A 143 -5.49 4.21 0.30
N VAL A 144 -5.02 5.41 -0.01
CA VAL A 144 -5.86 6.59 -0.22
C VAL A 144 -5.65 7.12 -1.62
N ASN A 145 -6.74 7.27 -2.38
CA ASN A 145 -6.75 7.82 -3.72
C ASN A 145 -7.65 9.06 -3.78
N ALA A 146 -7.12 10.16 -4.29
CA ALA A 146 -7.80 11.45 -4.44
C ALA A 146 -7.30 12.18 -5.69
N GLY A 147 -7.68 13.45 -5.85
CA GLY A 147 -7.22 14.28 -6.97
C GLY A 147 -7.51 13.66 -8.33
N SER A 148 -6.49 13.62 -9.19
CA SER A 148 -6.56 13.11 -10.56
C SER A 148 -6.83 11.60 -10.68
N ILE A 149 -6.53 10.81 -9.64
CA ILE A 149 -6.75 9.35 -9.65
C ILE A 149 -8.02 8.92 -8.88
N TYR A 150 -8.75 9.88 -8.32
CA TYR A 150 -10.06 9.61 -7.75
C TYR A 150 -10.97 8.97 -8.81
N PRO A 151 -11.69 7.88 -8.50
CA PRO A 151 -12.52 7.19 -9.50
C PRO A 151 -13.47 8.16 -10.22
N LYS A 152 -13.54 8.05 -11.55
CA LYS A 152 -14.41 8.92 -12.37
C LYS A 152 -15.88 8.85 -11.97
N LEU A 153 -16.31 7.71 -11.42
CA LEU A 153 -17.67 7.49 -10.92
C LEU A 153 -17.87 7.98 -9.47
N GLY A 154 -16.82 8.49 -8.84
CA GLY A 154 -16.83 8.89 -7.43
C GLY A 154 -17.32 7.80 -6.50
N ALA A 155 -18.19 8.15 -5.56
CA ALA A 155 -18.78 7.19 -4.61
C ALA A 155 -19.50 6.01 -5.31
N MET A 156 -20.00 6.19 -6.53
CA MET A 156 -20.66 5.13 -7.31
C MET A 156 -19.68 4.05 -7.82
N ALA A 157 -18.36 4.22 -7.65
CA ALA A 157 -17.40 3.18 -7.99
C ALA A 157 -17.63 1.88 -7.21
N VAL A 158 -18.04 1.98 -5.94
CA VAL A 158 -18.36 0.83 -5.08
C VAL A 158 -19.64 0.14 -5.56
N ASP A 159 -20.70 0.92 -5.80
CA ASP A 159 -21.97 0.40 -6.33
C ASP A 159 -21.81 -0.29 -7.70
N ARG A 160 -20.92 0.24 -8.55
CA ARG A 160 -20.59 -0.42 -9.82
C ARG A 160 -20.01 -1.82 -9.62
N GLN A 161 -19.18 -2.04 -8.59
CA GLN A 161 -18.66 -3.38 -8.29
C GLN A 161 -19.78 -4.34 -7.89
N ALA A 162 -20.75 -3.86 -7.09
CA ALA A 162 -21.91 -4.66 -6.72
C ALA A 162 -22.73 -5.05 -7.96
N ARG A 163 -22.98 -4.11 -8.88
CA ARG A 163 -23.71 -4.39 -10.12
C ARG A 163 -23.00 -5.43 -10.99
N ILE A 164 -21.68 -5.35 -11.13
CA ILE A 164 -20.91 -6.33 -11.90
C ILE A 164 -21.10 -7.74 -11.34
N VAL A 165 -21.03 -7.89 -10.01
CA VAL A 165 -21.21 -9.20 -9.35
C VAL A 165 -22.64 -9.71 -9.49
N ILE A 166 -23.63 -8.83 -9.29
CA ILE A 166 -25.05 -9.20 -9.42
C ILE A 166 -25.40 -9.58 -10.87
N ASP A 167 -24.90 -8.82 -11.85
CA ASP A 167 -25.12 -9.08 -13.26
C ASP A 167 -24.53 -10.43 -13.69
N SER A 168 -23.42 -10.87 -13.09
CA SER A 168 -22.81 -12.16 -13.43
C SER A 168 -23.63 -13.37 -12.95
N ILE A 169 -24.53 -13.17 -11.97
CA ILE A 169 -25.51 -14.18 -11.57
C ILE A 169 -26.57 -14.35 -12.66
N ALA A 170 -27.06 -13.24 -13.20
CA ALA A 170 -28.10 -13.25 -14.24
C ALA A 170 -27.55 -13.64 -15.62
N LYS A 171 -26.28 -13.30 -15.89
CA LYS A 171 -25.59 -13.53 -17.16
C LYS A 171 -24.21 -14.15 -16.90
N PRO A 172 -24.15 -15.45 -16.61
CA PRO A 172 -22.89 -16.16 -16.45
C PRO A 172 -22.03 -16.03 -17.72
N THR A 173 -20.73 -15.93 -17.52
CA THR A 173 -19.71 -15.88 -18.57
C THR A 173 -19.03 -17.24 -18.73
N GLU A 174 -18.24 -17.40 -19.79
CA GLU A 174 -17.37 -18.57 -19.97
C GLU A 174 -16.25 -18.67 -18.90
N PHE A 175 -15.96 -17.56 -18.21
CA PHE A 175 -14.96 -17.52 -17.15
C PHE A 175 -15.57 -17.99 -15.83
N TRP A 176 -15.31 -19.25 -15.47
CA TRP A 176 -15.83 -19.88 -14.25
C TRP A 176 -15.61 -19.04 -12.99
N PHE A 177 -14.45 -18.37 -12.86
CA PHE A 177 -14.08 -17.53 -11.71
C PHE A 177 -14.85 -16.19 -11.62
N SER A 178 -15.68 -15.87 -12.61
CA SER A 178 -16.46 -14.62 -12.67
C SER A 178 -17.96 -14.84 -12.41
N ASN A 179 -18.40 -16.09 -12.29
CA ASN A 179 -19.81 -16.43 -12.13
C ASN A 179 -20.11 -16.62 -10.65
N TYR A 180 -20.85 -15.67 -10.07
CA TYR A 180 -21.14 -15.67 -8.65
C TYR A 180 -22.52 -16.29 -8.35
N GLU A 181 -22.70 -16.71 -7.12
CA GLU A 181 -23.99 -16.98 -6.49
C GLU A 181 -24.07 -16.21 -5.17
N ARG A 182 -25.28 -15.76 -4.84
CA ARG A 182 -25.54 -15.06 -3.57
C ARG A 182 -25.76 -16.09 -2.46
N LEU A 183 -25.11 -15.89 -1.31
CA LEU A 183 -25.39 -16.69 -0.12
C LEU A 183 -26.76 -16.30 0.48
N PRO A 184 -27.53 -17.27 1.02
CA PRO A 184 -28.88 -17.00 1.52
C PRO A 184 -28.89 -16.13 2.78
N SER A 185 -27.84 -16.22 3.60
CA SER A 185 -27.67 -15.44 4.82
C SER A 185 -26.59 -14.37 4.65
N LYS A 186 -26.81 -13.23 5.32
CA LYS A 186 -25.78 -12.20 5.46
C LYS A 186 -24.61 -12.73 6.30
N VAL A 187 -23.40 -12.34 5.94
CA VAL A 187 -22.17 -12.63 6.68
C VAL A 187 -21.72 -11.35 7.39
N TYR A 188 -21.81 -11.31 8.72
CA TYR A 188 -21.48 -10.12 9.52
C TYR A 188 -22.19 -8.84 9.05
N GLY A 189 -23.46 -8.96 8.64
CA GLY A 189 -24.28 -7.87 8.11
C GLY A 189 -24.11 -7.59 6.61
N LEU A 190 -23.14 -8.24 5.95
CA LEU A 190 -22.85 -8.06 4.52
C LEU A 190 -23.61 -9.05 3.65
N ASP A 191 -24.04 -8.60 2.48
CA ASP A 191 -24.47 -9.50 1.41
C ASP A 191 -23.25 -10.18 0.81
N ALA A 192 -23.23 -11.52 0.86
CA ALA A 192 -22.08 -12.32 0.47
C ALA A 192 -22.33 -13.06 -0.84
N TYR A 193 -21.31 -13.07 -1.69
CA TYR A 193 -21.32 -13.69 -3.01
C TYR A 193 -20.06 -14.54 -3.15
N VAL A 194 -20.24 -15.78 -3.60
CA VAL A 194 -19.14 -16.74 -3.80
C VAL A 194 -19.18 -17.23 -5.24
N VAL A 195 -18.06 -17.73 -5.76
CA VAL A 195 -18.02 -18.28 -7.11
C VAL A 195 -18.80 -19.59 -7.16
N ALA A 196 -19.73 -19.68 -8.11
CA ALA A 196 -20.61 -20.82 -8.33
C ALA A 196 -19.91 -21.95 -9.10
N GLY A 197 -20.45 -23.16 -8.98
CA GLY A 197 -19.99 -24.31 -9.76
C GLY A 197 -18.68 -24.92 -9.26
N LEU A 198 -17.86 -25.43 -10.19
CA LEU A 198 -16.64 -26.20 -9.91
C LEU A 198 -15.41 -25.51 -10.49
N ASP A 199 -14.28 -25.61 -9.79
CA ASP A 199 -12.97 -25.26 -10.36
C ASP A 199 -12.60 -26.33 -11.42
N PRO A 200 -12.40 -25.94 -12.69
CA PRO A 200 -12.17 -26.87 -13.79
C PRO A 200 -10.84 -27.63 -13.66
N HIS A 201 -9.90 -27.14 -12.86
CA HIS A 201 -8.60 -27.80 -12.66
C HIS A 201 -8.65 -28.85 -11.56
N THR A 202 -9.49 -28.66 -10.54
CA THR A 202 -9.51 -29.52 -9.35
C THR A 202 -10.79 -30.35 -9.22
N GLY A 203 -11.86 -29.99 -9.92
CA GLY A 203 -13.19 -30.59 -9.81
C GLY A 203 -13.90 -30.31 -8.48
N LYS A 204 -13.31 -29.50 -7.60
CA LYS A 204 -13.88 -29.12 -6.30
C LYS A 204 -14.79 -27.90 -6.44
N PRO A 205 -15.66 -27.60 -5.45
CA PRO A 205 -16.45 -26.38 -5.46
C PRO A 205 -15.58 -25.14 -5.71
N ALA A 206 -15.96 -24.32 -6.68
CA ALA A 206 -15.18 -23.15 -7.10
C ALA A 206 -14.94 -22.18 -5.94
N LYS A 207 -15.94 -22.00 -5.07
CA LYS A 207 -15.85 -21.21 -3.84
C LYS A 207 -14.74 -21.64 -2.87
N ASP A 208 -14.22 -22.86 -2.96
CA ASP A 208 -13.14 -23.36 -2.10
C ASP A 208 -11.76 -23.16 -2.76
N SER A 209 -11.71 -22.66 -4.00
CA SER A 209 -10.47 -22.40 -4.74
C SER A 209 -9.71 -21.21 -4.17
N ASP A 210 -8.38 -21.31 -4.16
CA ASP A 210 -7.43 -20.25 -3.81
C ASP A 210 -7.32 -19.15 -4.87
N LYS A 211 -7.87 -19.40 -6.07
CA LYS A 211 -7.82 -18.50 -7.22
C LYS A 211 -9.00 -17.55 -7.31
N VAL A 212 -9.95 -17.65 -6.38
CA VAL A 212 -11.16 -16.84 -6.38
C VAL A 212 -11.34 -16.13 -5.04
N ASP A 213 -11.97 -14.97 -5.13
CA ASP A 213 -12.29 -14.15 -3.98
C ASP A 213 -13.79 -14.22 -3.69
N ASP A 214 -14.12 -14.29 -2.41
CA ASP A 214 -15.48 -14.05 -1.96
C ASP A 214 -15.73 -12.54 -1.93
N LYS A 215 -16.90 -12.11 -2.41
CA LYS A 215 -17.28 -10.70 -2.50
C LYS A 215 -18.36 -10.39 -1.48
N TYR A 216 -18.19 -9.30 -0.76
CA TYR A 216 -19.13 -8.84 0.25
C TYR A 216 -19.50 -7.39 0.02
N PHE A 217 -20.76 -7.05 0.25
CA PHE A 217 -21.27 -5.70 0.07
C PHE A 217 -22.12 -5.27 1.25
N HIS A 218 -21.95 -4.02 1.66
CA HIS A 218 -22.93 -3.31 2.47
C HIS A 218 -23.71 -2.36 1.55
N PHE A 219 -25.03 -2.43 1.64
CA PHE A 219 -25.95 -1.54 0.93
C PHE A 219 -26.51 -0.52 1.91
N ALA A 220 -26.34 0.76 1.58
CA ALA A 220 -26.95 1.85 2.32
C ALA A 220 -28.50 1.78 2.21
N PRO A 221 -29.24 2.49 3.08
CA PRO A 221 -30.70 2.57 2.97
C PRO A 221 -31.24 3.07 1.62
N SER A 222 -30.41 3.79 0.86
CA SER A 222 -30.72 4.21 -0.52
C SER A 222 -30.76 3.05 -1.53
N GLY A 223 -30.29 1.86 -1.15
CA GLY A 223 -30.15 0.69 -2.01
C GLY A 223 -28.85 0.65 -2.80
N LEU A 224 -27.97 1.64 -2.65
CA LEU A 224 -26.65 1.67 -3.29
C LEU A 224 -25.59 1.02 -2.40
N ALA A 225 -24.64 0.30 -3.00
CA ALA A 225 -23.52 -0.24 -2.22
C ALA A 225 -22.56 0.89 -1.83
N ASP A 226 -22.24 1.00 -0.54
CA ASP A 226 -21.35 2.02 0.02
C ASP A 226 -20.04 1.44 0.59
N THR A 227 -19.97 0.11 0.67
CA THR A 227 -18.79 -0.66 1.06
C THR A 227 -18.71 -1.93 0.23
N TYR A 228 -17.55 -2.19 -0.35
CA TYR A 228 -17.23 -3.42 -1.06
C TYR A 228 -16.05 -4.10 -0.37
N ILE A 229 -16.10 -5.41 -0.15
CA ILE A 229 -15.00 -6.18 0.41
C ILE A 229 -14.73 -7.40 -0.48
N SER A 230 -13.48 -7.56 -0.88
CA SER A 230 -12.98 -8.74 -1.60
C SER A 230 -12.06 -9.51 -0.68
N CYS A 231 -12.38 -10.78 -0.40
CA CYS A 231 -11.52 -11.63 0.43
C CYS A 231 -11.02 -12.83 -0.35
N GLY A 232 -9.71 -12.89 -0.53
CA GLY A 232 -9.04 -14.04 -1.12
C GLY A 232 -8.80 -15.16 -0.11
N ARG A 233 -8.22 -16.24 -0.62
CA ARG A 233 -7.63 -17.33 0.16
C ARG A 233 -6.12 -17.36 -0.14
N THR A 234 -5.36 -18.07 0.67
CA THR A 234 -3.93 -18.30 0.45
C THR A 234 -3.69 -19.77 0.16
N TYR A 235 -2.92 -20.05 -0.88
CA TYR A 235 -2.47 -21.41 -1.21
C TYR A 235 -1.12 -21.76 -0.58
N VAL A 236 -0.41 -20.75 -0.09
CA VAL A 236 0.88 -20.93 0.57
C VAL A 236 0.64 -21.50 1.97
N PRO A 237 1.24 -22.65 2.33
CA PRO A 237 1.20 -23.17 3.69
C PRO A 237 1.75 -22.14 4.69
N GLY A 238 0.95 -21.77 5.68
CA GLY A 238 1.28 -20.70 6.63
C GLY A 238 1.09 -19.27 6.08
N GLY A 239 0.63 -19.12 4.84
CA GLY A 239 0.19 -17.83 4.31
C GLY A 239 -1.05 -17.31 5.02
N VAL A 240 -1.29 -16.00 4.90
CA VAL A 240 -2.42 -15.33 5.54
C VAL A 240 -3.39 -14.85 4.48
N ALA A 241 -4.63 -15.35 4.54
CA ALA A 241 -5.71 -14.86 3.70
C ALA A 241 -6.03 -13.41 4.08
N SER A 242 -6.24 -12.56 3.08
CA SER A 242 -6.49 -11.13 3.25
C SER A 242 -7.80 -10.71 2.59
N CYS A 243 -8.30 -9.58 3.05
CA CYS A 243 -9.41 -8.85 2.47
C CYS A 243 -8.95 -7.44 2.07
N SER A 244 -9.50 -6.92 0.97
CA SER A 244 -9.46 -5.52 0.56
C SER A 244 -10.87 -4.94 0.74
N MET A 245 -11.00 -3.87 1.50
CA MET A 245 -12.26 -3.14 1.67
C MET A 245 -12.17 -1.76 1.04
N ASP A 246 -13.12 -1.49 0.15
CA ASP A 246 -13.25 -0.27 -0.61
C ASP A 246 -14.45 0.55 -0.14
N PHE A 247 -14.26 1.85 0.10
CA PHE A 247 -15.34 2.80 0.34
C PHE A 247 -14.93 4.24 -0.02
N SER A 248 -15.91 5.15 -0.11
CA SER A 248 -15.66 6.58 -0.32
C SER A 248 -15.91 7.40 0.94
N LEU A 249 -15.17 8.52 1.09
CA LEU A 249 -15.41 9.53 2.13
C LEU A 249 -16.44 10.61 1.72
N GLU A 250 -17.10 10.47 0.57
CA GLU A 250 -18.17 11.39 0.20
C GLU A 250 -19.33 11.34 1.22
N PRO A 251 -20.01 12.48 1.48
CA PRO A 251 -19.84 13.78 0.84
C PRO A 251 -18.73 14.66 1.46
N LYS A 252 -18.05 14.20 2.51
CA LYS A 252 -17.06 15.01 3.25
C LYS A 252 -15.84 15.34 2.39
N ALA A 253 -15.33 14.36 1.64
CA ALA A 253 -14.20 14.55 0.74
C ALA A 253 -14.25 13.58 -0.44
N ARG A 254 -13.76 14.01 -1.61
CA ARG A 254 -13.62 13.18 -2.82
C ARG A 254 -12.40 12.28 -2.72
N VAL A 255 -12.52 11.30 -1.83
CA VAL A 255 -11.48 10.34 -1.47
C VAL A 255 -12.05 8.94 -1.59
N TYR A 256 -11.27 8.06 -2.21
CA TYR A 256 -11.54 6.64 -2.30
C TYR A 256 -10.50 5.89 -1.48
N VAL A 257 -10.97 5.01 -0.60
CA VAL A 257 -10.15 4.36 0.43
C VAL A 257 -10.18 2.86 0.17
N ASP A 258 -8.99 2.25 0.06
CA ASP A 258 -8.76 0.81 0.06
C ASP A 258 -8.13 0.41 1.39
N VAL A 259 -8.70 -0.56 2.09
CA VAL A 259 -8.18 -1.05 3.37
C VAL A 259 -7.90 -2.53 3.28
N ARG A 260 -6.63 -2.90 3.37
CA ARG A 260 -6.17 -4.29 3.45
C ARG A 260 -6.05 -4.75 4.89
N PHE A 261 -6.68 -5.87 5.20
CA PHE A 261 -6.63 -6.50 6.52
C PHE A 261 -6.76 -8.02 6.41
N ASN A 262 -6.43 -8.74 7.48
CA ASN A 262 -6.53 -10.20 7.48
C ASN A 262 -7.98 -10.68 7.44
N ARG A 263 -8.23 -11.74 6.67
CA ARG A 263 -9.57 -12.34 6.54
C ARG A 263 -10.19 -12.77 7.87
N ALA A 264 -9.37 -13.17 8.84
CA ALA A 264 -9.80 -13.50 10.20
C ALA A 264 -10.53 -12.34 10.91
N ARG A 265 -10.29 -11.09 10.49
CA ARG A 265 -10.89 -9.87 11.04
C ARG A 265 -12.08 -9.36 10.24
N LEU A 266 -12.62 -10.15 9.29
CA LEU A 266 -13.78 -9.76 8.49
C LEU A 266 -15.01 -9.43 9.37
N SER A 267 -15.18 -10.08 10.51
CA SER A 267 -16.24 -9.75 11.48
C SER A 267 -16.14 -8.34 12.04
N GLU A 268 -14.95 -7.73 12.00
CA GLU A 268 -14.65 -6.40 12.55
C GLU A 268 -14.70 -5.29 11.47
N TRP A 269 -15.17 -5.58 10.25
CA TRP A 269 -15.10 -4.66 9.11
C TRP A 269 -15.72 -3.28 9.39
N GLN A 270 -16.82 -3.23 10.15
CA GLN A 270 -17.49 -1.96 10.51
C GLN A 270 -16.60 -1.10 11.40
N GLU A 271 -15.90 -1.72 12.36
CA GLU A 271 -14.98 -1.04 13.25
C GLU A 271 -13.75 -0.56 12.47
N ILE A 272 -13.19 -1.41 11.61
CA ILE A 272 -12.07 -1.06 10.71
C ILE A 272 -12.44 0.16 9.86
N ARG A 273 -13.62 0.15 9.23
CA ARG A 273 -14.10 1.26 8.41
C ARG A 273 -14.25 2.54 9.23
N LYS A 274 -14.92 2.46 10.38
CA LYS A 274 -15.13 3.61 11.28
C LYS A 274 -13.81 4.23 11.72
N LYS A 275 -12.88 3.42 12.27
CA LYS A 275 -11.57 3.87 12.73
C LYS A 275 -10.73 4.47 11.61
N THR A 276 -10.85 3.94 10.39
CA THR A 276 -10.17 4.50 9.20
C THR A 276 -10.73 5.87 8.83
N ILE A 277 -12.06 6.04 8.84
CA ILE A 277 -12.71 7.34 8.61
C ILE A 277 -12.29 8.34 9.68
N ASP A 278 -12.33 7.95 10.95
CA ASP A 278 -11.95 8.81 12.09
C ASP A 278 -10.49 9.24 11.98
N LEU A 279 -9.57 8.33 11.60
CA LEU A 279 -8.16 8.65 11.37
C LEU A 279 -7.99 9.68 10.24
N LEU A 280 -8.57 9.42 9.07
CA LEU A 280 -8.38 10.27 7.88
C LEU A 280 -8.99 11.65 8.07
N THR A 281 -10.17 11.74 8.70
CA THR A 281 -10.81 13.02 9.01
C THR A 281 -10.12 13.75 10.17
N GLY A 282 -9.43 13.04 11.06
CA GLY A 282 -8.60 13.62 12.11
C GLY A 282 -7.41 14.43 11.61
N PHE A 283 -7.00 14.26 10.35
CA PHE A 283 -5.95 15.08 9.72
C PHE A 283 -6.44 16.46 9.25
N GLU A 284 -7.75 16.71 9.27
CA GLU A 284 -8.34 17.98 8.83
C GLU A 284 -7.86 19.14 9.69
N VAL A 285 -7.36 20.20 9.05
CA VAL A 285 -6.96 21.44 9.71
C VAL A 285 -8.15 22.40 9.73
N ARG A 286 -8.56 22.83 10.93
CA ARG A 286 -9.55 23.90 11.10
C ARG A 286 -8.84 25.25 11.11
N GLU A 287 -9.39 26.24 10.40
CA GLU A 287 -8.75 27.53 10.10
C GLU A 287 -8.44 28.41 11.33
N GLU A 288 -8.90 28.06 12.54
CA GLU A 288 -8.63 28.82 13.77
C GLU A 288 -7.13 28.86 14.19
N SER A 289 -6.28 28.03 13.60
CA SER A 289 -4.84 28.00 13.92
C SER A 289 -3.95 28.91 13.03
N ALA A 290 -4.53 29.64 12.07
CA ALA A 290 -3.77 30.45 11.12
C ALA A 290 -3.49 31.91 11.55
N SER A 291 -3.96 32.36 12.72
CA SER A 291 -3.91 33.78 13.11
C SER A 291 -2.86 34.18 14.16
N HIS A 292 -1.95 33.30 14.59
CA HIS A 292 -0.83 33.73 15.45
C HIS A 292 0.38 34.16 14.61
N SER A 293 0.29 35.37 14.05
CA SER A 293 1.48 36.10 13.59
C SER A 293 2.27 36.58 14.81
N PRO A 294 3.61 36.47 14.84
CA PRO A 294 4.42 37.06 15.90
C PRO A 294 4.36 38.60 15.82
N PRO A 295 4.41 39.32 16.96
CA PRO A 295 4.46 40.78 16.93
C PRO A 295 5.76 41.25 16.27
N LYS A 296 5.62 42.06 15.21
CA LYS A 296 6.72 42.86 14.67
C LYS A 296 7.09 43.92 15.71
N ASN A 297 8.15 43.69 16.47
CA ASN A 297 8.82 44.78 17.19
C ASN A 297 9.70 45.55 16.19
N SER A 298 9.21 46.71 15.76
CA SER A 298 10.03 47.75 15.14
C SER A 298 10.97 48.36 16.18
N PRO A 299 12.22 48.72 15.81
CA PRO A 299 13.13 49.43 16.69
C PRO A 299 12.83 50.93 16.66
N ASN A 300 12.55 51.53 17.82
CA ASN A 300 12.60 52.98 17.96
C ASN A 300 13.98 53.42 18.47
N LYS A 301 14.52 54.40 17.75
CA LYS A 301 15.63 55.27 18.12
C LYS A 301 15.30 56.10 19.35
#